data_AF-A0A381WXT9-F1
#
_entry.id   AF-A0A381WXT9-F1
#
_cell.length_a   1.000
_cell.length_b   1.000
_cell.length_c   1.000
_cell.angle_alpha   90.00
_cell.angle_beta   90.00
_cell.angle_gamma   90.00
#
_symmetry.space_group_name_H-M   'P 1'
#
loop_
_entity.id
_entity.type
_entity.pdbx_description
1 polymer ?
#
loop_
_entity_poly.entity_id
_entity_poly.type
_entity_poly.pdbx_seq_one_letter_code
_entity_poly.pdbx_strand_id
1 'polypeptide(L)'
;MSKAKKDSALFHGEIDERLCLNCGFPNRKSDRHCMYCRTSLLEGDGLVSWARKTYYILRWRWQLKQRRDRMGGLSGATHFLTLKFLGYFIVGFALSASGVYLFSEALADSSFSSGLVASLFLCYGILTLKSVFVKK
;
A
#
# COMPACT_ATOMS: atom_id res chain seq x y z
N MET A 1 20.62 33.43 18.71
CA MET A 1 20.04 33.16 17.37
C MET A 1 18.75 32.38 17.54
N SER A 2 17.61 33.05 17.37
CA SER A 2 16.27 32.46 17.52
C SER A 2 15.94 31.59 16.31
N LYS A 3 15.52 30.34 16.55
CA LYS A 3 15.04 29.42 15.50
C LYS A 3 13.75 29.97 14.91
N ALA A 4 13.69 30.09 13.58
CA ALA A 4 12.49 30.50 12.85
C ALA A 4 11.36 29.49 13.10
N LYS A 5 10.28 29.99 13.70
CA LYS A 5 9.02 29.28 13.93
C LYS A 5 8.39 29.02 12.56
N LYS A 6 8.25 27.74 12.19
CA LYS A 6 7.66 27.34 10.91
C LYS A 6 6.15 27.54 11.00
N ASP A 7 5.69 28.71 10.57
CA ASP A 7 4.27 29.04 10.48
C ASP A 7 3.58 28.04 9.55
N SER A 8 2.76 27.18 10.16
CA SER A 8 2.02 26.11 9.50
C SER A 8 0.57 26.53 9.21
N ALA A 9 0.33 27.84 9.11
CA ALA A 9 -0.99 28.41 8.88
C ALA A 9 -0.95 29.19 7.56
N LEU A 10 -1.55 28.61 6.52
CA LEU A 10 -2.13 29.24 5.31
C LEU A 10 -1.89 28.36 4.08
N PHE A 11 -2.68 27.30 3.87
CA PHE A 11 -3.10 26.87 2.52
C PHE A 11 -4.39 26.06 2.65
N HIS A 12 -5.50 26.76 2.88
CA HIS A 12 -6.86 26.23 2.69
C HIS A 12 -7.35 26.48 1.25
N GLY A 13 -6.43 26.51 0.29
CA GLY A 13 -6.75 26.47 -1.13
C GLY A 13 -6.59 25.04 -1.59
N GLU A 14 -7.62 24.49 -2.20
CA GLU A 14 -7.58 23.23 -2.93
C GLU A 14 -6.32 23.24 -3.82
N ILE A 15 -5.26 22.55 -3.39
CA ILE A 15 -3.98 22.55 -4.12
C ILE A 15 -4.22 21.67 -5.34
N ASP A 16 -4.65 22.34 -6.39
CA ASP A 16 -4.97 21.78 -7.67
C ASP A 16 -3.64 21.48 -8.40
N GLU A 17 -3.02 20.35 -8.04
CA GLU A 17 -1.69 19.94 -8.51
C GLU A 17 -1.76 19.25 -9.88
N ARG A 18 -0.96 19.71 -10.86
CA ARG A 18 -0.73 19.02 -12.15
C ARG A 18 0.49 18.13 -12.06
N LEU A 19 0.37 16.85 -12.43
CA LEU A 19 1.51 15.93 -12.43
C LEU A 19 2.22 15.90 -13.79
N CYS A 20 3.55 16.00 -13.79
CA CYS A 20 4.34 15.68 -14.97
C CYS A 20 4.35 14.18 -15.24
N LEU A 21 3.85 13.75 -16.39
CA LEU A 21 3.82 12.34 -16.80
C LEU A 21 5.21 11.78 -17.14
N ASN A 22 6.19 12.63 -17.42
CA ASN A 22 7.55 12.20 -17.75
C ASN A 22 8.37 11.87 -16.47
N CYS A 23 8.31 12.76 -15.47
CA CYS A 23 9.17 12.64 -14.28
C CYS A 23 8.41 12.51 -12.94
N GLY A 24 7.08 12.52 -12.94
CA GLY A 24 6.26 12.40 -11.73
C GLY A 24 6.30 13.60 -10.78
N PHE A 25 6.85 14.74 -11.22
CA PHE A 25 6.95 15.95 -10.40
C PHE A 25 5.60 16.68 -10.34
N PRO A 26 5.09 17.04 -9.13
CA PRO A 26 3.90 17.86 -9.00
C PRO A 26 4.23 19.32 -9.33
N ASN A 27 3.47 19.89 -10.25
CA ASN A 27 3.60 21.26 -10.74
C ASN A 27 2.31 22.04 -10.49
N ARG A 28 2.37 23.37 -10.54
CA ARG A 28 1.16 24.18 -10.40
C ARG A 28 0.30 24.04 -11.65
N LYS A 29 -1.03 24.18 -11.51
CA LYS A 29 -1.95 24.19 -12.67
C LYS A 29 -1.59 25.26 -13.71
N SER A 30 -1.04 26.41 -13.29
CA SER A 30 -0.59 27.49 -14.17
C SER A 30 0.55 27.09 -15.10
N ASP A 31 1.34 26.09 -14.72
CA ASP A 31 2.59 25.81 -15.40
C ASP A 31 2.34 24.98 -16.66
N ARG A 32 2.87 25.46 -17.80
CA ARG A 32 2.79 24.74 -19.08
C ARG A 32 3.91 23.70 -19.27
N HIS A 33 5.02 23.90 -18.56
CA HIS A 33 6.20 23.04 -18.60
C HIS A 33 6.55 22.59 -17.20
N CYS A 34 7.00 21.35 -17.05
CA CYS A 34 7.46 20.82 -15.78
C CYS A 34 8.65 21.63 -15.26
N MET A 35 8.59 22.11 -14.01
CA MET A 35 9.71 22.83 -13.38
C MET A 35 11.01 22.00 -13.32
N TYR A 36 10.91 20.67 -13.28
CA TYR A 36 12.06 19.78 -13.13
C TYR A 36 12.64 19.34 -14.48
N CYS A 37 11.83 18.70 -15.34
CA CYS A 37 12.31 18.11 -16.60
C CYS A 37 12.05 18.98 -17.85
N ARG A 38 11.43 20.16 -17.69
CA ARG A 38 11.04 21.09 -18.76
C ARG A 38 10.14 20.52 -19.86
N THR A 39 9.67 19.28 -19.73
CA THR A 39 8.70 18.68 -20.67
C THR A 39 7.35 19.37 -20.57
N SER A 40 6.65 19.51 -21.70
CA SER A 40 5.28 20.04 -21.76
C SER A 40 4.32 19.17 -20.94
N LEU A 41 3.48 19.80 -20.14
CA LEU A 41 2.45 19.14 -19.36
C LEU A 41 1.23 18.88 -20.26
N LEU A 42 1.17 17.68 -20.86
CA LEU A 42 0.01 17.25 -21.65
C LEU A 42 -1.16 16.85 -20.73
N GLU A 43 -2.30 17.49 -20.94
CA GLU A 43 -3.57 17.16 -20.29
C GLU A 43 -4.15 15.90 -20.97
N GLY A 44 -4.08 14.76 -20.28
CA GLY A 44 -4.87 13.60 -20.65
C GLY A 44 -6.06 13.54 -19.73
N ASP A 45 -7.24 13.89 -20.23
CA ASP A 45 -8.50 13.75 -19.50
C ASP A 45 -9.06 12.34 -19.70
N GLY A 46 -9.15 11.58 -18.60
CA GLY A 46 -9.64 10.21 -18.62
C GLY A 46 -9.34 9.43 -17.33
N LEU A 47 -10.11 8.38 -17.06
CA LEU A 47 -9.90 7.51 -15.90
C LEU A 47 -8.56 6.76 -15.96
N VAL A 48 -8.14 6.38 -17.18
CA VAL A 48 -6.86 5.68 -17.40
C VAL A 48 -5.68 6.61 -17.17
N SER A 49 -5.78 7.87 -17.59
CA SER A 49 -4.73 8.86 -17.32
C SER A 49 -4.70 9.25 -15.84
N TRP A 50 -5.85 9.31 -15.15
CA TRP A 50 -5.93 9.48 -13.70
C TRP A 50 -5.24 8.33 -12.94
N ALA A 51 -5.58 7.08 -13.26
CA ALA A 51 -4.94 5.91 -12.63
C ALA A 51 -3.42 5.90 -12.85
N ARG A 52 -2.98 6.23 -14.06
CA ARG A 52 -1.55 6.36 -14.40
C ARG A 52 -0.87 7.48 -13.62
N LYS A 53 -1.49 8.67 -13.53
CA LYS A 53 -1.02 9.80 -12.71
C LYS A 53 -0.87 9.37 -11.24
N THR A 54 -1.91 8.76 -10.67
CA THR A 54 -1.92 8.27 -9.29
C THR A 54 -0.83 7.23 -9.03
N TYR A 55 -0.63 6.27 -9.94
CA TYR A 55 0.44 5.29 -9.85
C TYR A 55 1.83 5.94 -9.81
N TYR A 56 2.10 6.90 -10.72
CA TYR A 56 3.40 7.59 -10.74
C TYR A 56 3.63 8.45 -9.49
N ILE A 57 2.59 9.10 -8.95
CA ILE A 57 2.68 9.85 -7.68
C ILE A 57 3.05 8.91 -6.53
N LEU A 58 2.33 7.79 -6.39
CA LEU A 58 2.58 6.81 -5.33
C LEU A 58 3.98 6.22 -5.45
N ARG A 59 4.41 5.87 -6.67
CA ARG A 59 5.75 5.37 -6.94
C ARG A 59 6.83 6.40 -6.59
N TRP A 60 6.64 7.67 -6.96
CA TRP A 60 7.58 8.74 -6.64
C TRP A 60 7.66 8.99 -5.13
N ARG A 61 6.51 9.08 -4.44
CA ARG A 61 6.45 9.19 -2.97
C ARG A 61 7.14 8.01 -2.30
N TRP A 62 6.96 6.80 -2.83
CA TRP A 62 7.63 5.60 -2.33
C TRP A 62 9.15 5.66 -2.53
N GLN A 63 9.63 6.09 -3.69
CA GLN A 63 11.07 6.27 -3.96
C GLN A 63 11.70 7.35 -3.07
N LEU A 64 11.02 8.47 -2.84
CA LEU A 64 11.47 9.52 -1.92
C LEU A 64 11.48 9.04 -0.47
N LYS A 65 10.47 8.27 -0.07
CA LYS A 65 10.41 7.66 1.27
C LYS A 65 11.57 6.67 1.43
N GLN A 66 11.83 5.79 0.46
CA GLN A 66 12.97 4.88 0.50
C GLN A 66 14.32 5.61 0.59
N ARG A 67 14.53 6.70 -0.16
CA ARG A 67 15.78 7.48 -0.05
C ARG A 67 15.93 8.13 1.32
N ARG A 68 14.82 8.64 1.89
CA ARG A 68 14.80 9.20 3.24
C ARG A 68 15.09 8.15 4.30
N ASP A 69 14.53 6.95 4.17
CA ASP A 69 14.73 5.84 5.10
C ASP A 69 16.15 5.25 5.00
N ARG A 70 16.79 5.34 3.82
CA ARG A 70 18.22 4.99 3.64
C ARG A 70 19.17 6.02 4.27
N MET A 71 18.78 7.31 4.32
CA MET A 71 19.54 8.36 5.01
C MET A 71 19.24 8.45 6.52
N GLY A 72 18.02 8.14 6.94
CA GLY A 72 17.59 8.03 8.33
C GLY A 72 17.43 6.57 8.72
N GLY A 73 18.57 5.88 8.85
CA GLY A 73 18.62 4.42 9.04
C GLY A 73 17.97 3.97 10.34
N LEU A 74 16.66 3.69 10.30
CA LEU A 74 15.95 2.74 11.18
C LEU A 74 14.46 2.56 10.80
N SER A 75 13.82 3.53 10.15
CA SER A 75 12.34 3.57 10.05
C SER A 75 11.72 2.74 8.91
N GLY A 76 12.44 2.59 7.78
CA GLY A 76 11.91 1.90 6.58
C GLY A 76 11.81 0.37 6.71
N ALA A 77 12.73 -0.25 7.47
CA ALA A 77 12.72 -1.69 7.72
C ALA A 77 11.47 -2.11 8.51
N THR A 78 11.11 -1.32 9.53
CA THR A 78 9.94 -1.57 10.38
C THR A 78 8.65 -1.49 9.57
N HIS A 79 8.50 -0.49 8.70
CA HIS A 79 7.28 -0.30 7.91
C HIS A 79 7.06 -1.41 6.87
N PHE A 80 8.12 -1.89 6.24
CA PHE A 80 8.06 -3.03 5.31
C PHE A 80 7.73 -4.33 6.05
N LEU A 81 8.31 -4.52 7.24
CA LEU A 81 8.02 -5.65 8.11
C LEU A 81 6.55 -5.64 8.57
N THR A 82 6.01 -4.49 8.97
CA THR A 82 4.59 -4.33 9.34
C THR A 82 3.64 -4.64 8.18
N LEU A 83 3.95 -4.19 6.96
CA LEU A 83 3.16 -4.49 5.76
C LEU A 83 3.17 -5.98 5.43
N LYS A 84 4.34 -6.63 5.55
CA LYS A 84 4.49 -8.07 5.35
C LYS A 84 3.71 -8.86 6.40
N PHE A 85 3.77 -8.45 7.67
CA PHE A 85 2.99 -9.04 8.75
C PHE A 85 1.48 -8.89 8.52
N LEU A 86 1.02 -7.69 8.13
CA LEU A 86 -0.38 -7.44 7.83
C LEU A 86 -0.87 -8.32 6.67
N GLY A 87 -0.07 -8.50 5.63
CA GLY A 87 -0.38 -9.39 4.51
C GLY A 87 -0.53 -10.85 4.94
N TYR A 88 0.45 -11.40 5.69
CA TYR A 88 0.35 -12.77 6.20
C TYR A 88 -0.82 -12.97 7.18
N PHE A 89 -1.14 -11.95 7.98
CA PHE A 89 -2.29 -11.99 8.88
C PHE A 89 -3.60 -12.10 8.11
N ILE A 90 -3.80 -11.27 7.08
CA ILE A 90 -5.01 -11.30 6.24
C ILE A 90 -5.14 -12.66 5.54
N VAL A 91 -4.06 -13.18 4.96
CA VAL A 91 -4.06 -14.49 4.28
C VAL A 91 -4.38 -15.62 5.27
N GLY A 92 -3.71 -15.66 6.42
CA GLY A 92 -3.95 -16.68 7.44
C GLY A 92 -5.37 -16.62 8.01
N PHE A 93 -5.91 -15.43 8.22
CA PHE A 93 -7.30 -15.24 8.65
C PHE A 93 -8.29 -15.75 7.60
N ALA A 94 -8.09 -15.42 6.32
CA ALA A 94 -8.96 -15.86 5.24
C ALA A 94 -8.94 -17.40 5.08
N LEU A 95 -7.75 -18.02 5.16
CA LEU A 95 -7.59 -19.48 5.12
C LEU A 95 -8.28 -20.17 6.31
N SER A 96 -8.15 -19.59 7.52
CA SER A 96 -8.81 -20.12 8.71
C SER A 96 -10.33 -20.00 8.61
N ALA A 97 -10.85 -18.82 8.25
CA ALA A 97 -12.29 -18.59 8.14
C ALA A 97 -12.94 -19.46 7.05
N SER A 98 -12.32 -19.58 5.87
CA SER A 98 -12.77 -20.48 4.81
C SER A 98 -12.71 -21.94 5.23
N GLY A 99 -11.64 -22.34 5.95
CA GLY A 99 -11.53 -23.68 6.52
C GLY A 99 -12.65 -24.01 7.52
N VAL A 100 -12.99 -23.10 8.44
CA VAL A 100 -14.10 -23.28 9.40
C VAL A 100 -15.43 -23.41 8.68
N TYR A 101 -15.66 -22.56 7.67
CA TYR A 101 -16.88 -22.60 6.87
C TYR A 101 -17.04 -23.93 6.14
N LEU A 102 -16.03 -24.34 5.38
CA LEU A 102 -16.03 -25.60 4.64
C LEU A 102 -16.12 -26.82 5.55
N PHE A 103 -15.55 -26.74 6.76
CA PHE A 103 -15.63 -27.82 7.74
C PHE A 103 -17.05 -27.96 8.30
N SER A 104 -17.73 -26.84 8.55
CA SER A 104 -19.12 -26.83 9.01
C SER A 104 -20.07 -27.40 7.95
N GLU A 105 -19.83 -27.04 6.68
CA GLU A 105 -20.57 -27.56 5.53
C GLU A 105 -20.31 -29.06 5.32
N ALA A 106 -19.05 -29.50 5.41
CA ALA A 106 -18.71 -30.92 5.32
C ALA A 106 -19.32 -31.77 6.43
N LEU A 107 -19.48 -31.22 7.65
CA LEU A 107 -20.20 -31.87 8.75
C LEU A 107 -21.70 -31.98 8.47
N ALA A 108 -22.30 -30.96 7.86
CA ALA A 108 -23.72 -30.96 7.49
C ALA A 108 -24.02 -31.98 6.38
N ASP A 109 -23.14 -32.06 5.38
CA ASP A 109 -23.29 -32.94 4.21
C ASP A 109 -22.66 -34.33 4.41
N SER A 110 -22.04 -34.61 5.57
CA SER A 110 -21.32 -35.86 5.87
C SER A 110 -20.25 -36.26 4.85
N SER A 111 -19.68 -35.28 4.13
CA SER A 111 -18.72 -35.51 3.06
C SER A 111 -17.27 -35.56 3.57
N PHE A 112 -16.67 -36.76 3.56
CA PHE A 112 -15.30 -36.99 4.04
C PHE A 112 -14.25 -36.21 3.23
N SER A 113 -14.41 -36.13 1.91
CA SER A 113 -13.45 -35.42 1.05
C SER A 113 -13.43 -33.92 1.33
N SER A 114 -14.62 -33.31 1.49
CA SER A 114 -14.73 -31.88 1.81
C SER A 114 -14.18 -31.58 3.20
N GLY A 115 -14.38 -32.49 4.17
CA GLY A 115 -13.79 -32.36 5.51
C GLY A 115 -12.26 -32.43 5.51
N LEU A 116 -11.67 -33.25 4.64
CA LEU A 116 -10.20 -33.35 4.48
C LEU A 116 -9.62 -32.05 3.88
N VAL A 117 -10.27 -31.52 2.85
CA VAL A 117 -9.90 -30.22 2.26
C VAL A 117 -10.04 -29.10 3.29
N ALA A 118 -11.16 -29.04 4.02
CA ALA A 118 -11.38 -28.05 5.07
C ALA A 118 -10.32 -28.13 6.19
N SER A 119 -9.92 -29.36 6.58
CA SER A 119 -8.86 -29.58 7.57
C SER A 119 -7.50 -29.06 7.09
N LEU A 120 -7.17 -29.21 5.80
CA LEU A 120 -5.95 -28.64 5.22
C LEU A 120 -5.98 -27.11 5.25
N PHE A 121 -7.10 -26.48 4.89
CA PHE A 121 -7.28 -25.03 4.96
C PHE A 121 -7.12 -24.50 6.40
N LEU A 122 -7.74 -25.18 7.36
CA LEU A 122 -7.61 -24.87 8.79
C LEU A 122 -6.16 -25.01 9.27
N CYS A 123 -5.50 -26.14 8.99
CA CYS A 123 -4.10 -26.34 9.37
C CYS A 123 -3.21 -25.25 8.78
N TYR A 124 -3.37 -24.94 7.48
CA TYR A 124 -2.54 -23.94 6.83
C TYR A 124 -2.83 -22.51 7.36
N GLY A 125 -4.09 -22.17 7.61
CA GLY A 125 -4.50 -20.91 8.22
C GLY A 125 -3.97 -20.74 9.65
N ILE A 126 -4.07 -21.77 10.48
CA ILE A 126 -3.56 -21.74 11.86
C ILE A 126 -2.04 -21.66 11.89
N LEU A 127 -1.33 -22.43 11.04
CA LEU A 127 0.13 -22.38 10.96
C LEU A 127 0.64 -21.03 10.45
N THR A 128 -0.02 -20.44 9.45
CA THR A 128 0.32 -19.09 8.96
C THR A 128 0.07 -18.03 10.02
N LEU A 129 -1.05 -18.06 10.74
CA LEU A 129 -1.30 -17.17 11.87
C LEU A 129 -0.29 -17.38 13.01
N LYS A 130 0.01 -18.63 13.38
CA LYS A 130 1.05 -18.92 14.37
C LYS A 130 2.41 -18.35 13.97
N SER A 131 2.79 -18.43 12.70
CA SER A 131 4.05 -17.86 12.22
C SER A 131 4.12 -16.32 12.36
N VAL A 132 2.96 -15.66 12.32
CA VAL A 132 2.83 -14.20 12.55
C VAL A 132 2.95 -13.87 14.04
N PHE A 133 2.34 -14.67 14.93
CA PHE A 133 2.33 -14.40 16.38
C PHE A 133 3.56 -14.93 17.13
N VAL A 134 4.23 -15.98 16.64
CA VAL A 134 5.36 -16.64 17.33
C VAL A 134 6.71 -16.00 16.99
N LYS A 135 6.77 -15.09 16.00
CA LYS A 135 7.99 -14.29 15.78
C LYS A 135 8.15 -13.24 16.89
N LYS A 136 8.94 -13.59 17.90
CA LYS A 136 9.57 -12.71 18.89
C LYS A 136 10.93 -12.24 18.37
#